data_AF-A0A0J7B8Z3-F1
#
_entry.id   AF-A0A0J7B8Z3-F1
#
_cell.length_a   1.000
_cell.length_b   1.000
_cell.length_c   1.000
_cell.angle_alpha   90.00
_cell.angle_beta   90.00
_cell.angle_gamma   90.00
#
_symmetry.space_group_name_H-M   'P 1'
#
loop_
_entity.id
_entity.type
_entity.pdbx_description
1 polymer ?
#
loop_
_entity_poly.entity_id
_entity_poly.type
_entity_poly.pdbx_seq_one_letter_code
_entity_poly.pdbx_strand_id
1 'polypeptide(L)'
;MDSLLTLASRQEQPSEPAPACDTGNEFDGHLGLRVSAVFVILAGSLLGALLPVLVRQDPHSRHNSRKPRVPSWVFFIAKFFGSGVIVATSFIHLLAPAHEALSNPCLTGPITEYPWVEGIMLITVILLFFLELMVIRYAHFGHGHHDESPGGRQTEAGVVSRAEKNPRAHRPGPDHLDHSNDHPSDAGSDPFDGAHTALFEDYSAQLTSVFILEFGIIFHSIFIGLTLAVAGEEFKTLYVVLLFHQTFEGLGLGSRLATIPWPHSKRFTPYLLALAFGLSTPIAIAIGLGVRNSYPPEGRTTLIVNGVFDSISAGILVYTSLVELMAHEFMFSTSMRRAPIRTVLAAFGLLCLGAALMALLGKWA
;
A
#
# COMPACT_ATOMS: atom_id res chain seq x y z
N MET A 1 -24.82 -45.71 28.24
CA MET A 1 -24.59 -46.19 26.86
C MET A 1 -25.39 -45.38 25.85
N ASP A 2 -26.60 -44.94 26.19
CA ASP A 2 -27.45 -44.15 25.27
C ASP A 2 -26.86 -42.77 24.91
N SER A 3 -26.18 -42.08 25.84
CA SER A 3 -25.52 -40.79 25.52
C SER A 3 -24.33 -40.91 24.56
N LEU A 4 -23.59 -42.02 24.60
CA LEU A 4 -22.49 -42.31 23.68
C LEU A 4 -22.99 -42.74 22.30
N LEU A 5 -24.13 -43.44 22.26
CA LEU A 5 -24.83 -43.76 21.01
C LEU A 5 -25.41 -42.52 20.33
N THR A 6 -25.94 -41.55 21.09
CA THR A 6 -26.36 -40.26 20.50
C THR A 6 -25.18 -39.43 19.96
N LEU A 7 -24.00 -39.47 20.60
CA LEU A 7 -22.82 -38.80 20.08
C LEU A 7 -22.24 -39.49 18.84
N ALA A 8 -22.26 -40.83 18.80
CA ALA A 8 -21.88 -41.59 17.61
C ALA A 8 -22.87 -41.39 16.44
N SER A 9 -24.18 -41.31 16.72
CA SER A 9 -25.20 -41.08 15.69
C SER A 9 -25.19 -39.66 15.10
N ARG A 10 -24.59 -38.68 15.81
CA ARG A 10 -24.44 -37.31 15.31
C ARG A 10 -23.29 -37.16 14.32
N GLN A 11 -22.46 -38.19 14.18
CA GLN A 11 -21.28 -38.22 13.32
C GLN A 11 -21.54 -38.93 11.97
N GLU A 12 -22.73 -39.49 11.76
CA GLU A 12 -23.17 -40.14 10.52
C GLU A 12 -24.50 -39.55 10.00
N GLN A 13 -24.67 -38.23 10.04
CA GLN A 13 -25.49 -37.62 8.99
C GLN A 13 -24.69 -37.73 7.69
N PRO A 14 -25.22 -38.35 6.63
CA PRO A 14 -24.56 -38.29 5.32
C PRO A 14 -24.41 -36.80 5.02
N SER A 15 -23.17 -36.30 4.95
CA SER A 15 -22.93 -34.96 4.44
C SER A 15 -23.59 -34.95 3.06
N GLU A 16 -24.62 -34.12 2.89
CA GLU A 16 -25.14 -33.85 1.55
C GLU A 16 -23.94 -33.58 0.65
N PRO A 17 -23.85 -34.23 -0.53
CA PRO A 17 -22.73 -34.01 -1.42
C PRO A 17 -22.64 -32.51 -1.68
N ALA A 18 -21.45 -31.93 -1.46
CA ALA A 18 -21.23 -30.51 -1.63
C ALA A 18 -21.81 -30.06 -2.99
N PRO A 19 -22.53 -28.92 -3.03
CA PRO A 19 -23.14 -28.46 -4.26
C PRO A 19 -22.06 -28.29 -5.33
N ALA A 20 -22.38 -28.63 -6.58
CA ALA A 20 -21.47 -28.37 -7.68
C ALA A 20 -21.29 -26.85 -7.84
N CYS A 21 -20.05 -26.41 -8.07
CA CYS A 21 -19.79 -25.00 -8.38
C CYS A 21 -20.48 -24.62 -9.70
N ASP A 22 -20.97 -23.39 -9.78
CA ASP A 22 -21.64 -22.92 -10.98
C ASP A 22 -20.66 -22.84 -12.15
N THR A 23 -21.18 -23.09 -13.35
CA THR A 23 -20.45 -23.03 -14.61
C THR A 23 -20.96 -21.92 -15.53
N GLY A 24 -22.03 -21.23 -15.11
CA GLY A 24 -22.62 -20.08 -15.80
C GLY A 24 -22.25 -18.73 -15.18
N ASN A 25 -22.94 -17.70 -15.64
CA ASN A 25 -22.95 -16.38 -15.02
C ASN A 25 -24.33 -15.74 -15.16
N GLU A 26 -24.54 -14.66 -14.42
CA GLU A 26 -25.85 -14.01 -14.29
C GLU A 26 -26.10 -12.92 -15.35
N PHE A 27 -25.33 -12.90 -16.45
CA PHE A 27 -25.43 -11.84 -17.45
C PHE A 27 -26.87 -11.64 -17.97
N ASP A 28 -27.49 -10.53 -17.55
CA ASP A 28 -28.90 -10.21 -17.80
C ASP A 28 -29.15 -9.47 -19.14
N GLY A 29 -28.07 -9.16 -19.88
CA GLY A 29 -28.12 -8.34 -21.08
C GLY A 29 -27.55 -6.93 -20.88
N HIS A 30 -28.28 -5.92 -21.35
CA HIS A 30 -27.88 -4.50 -21.23
C HIS A 30 -26.48 -4.13 -21.72
N LEU A 31 -26.06 -4.70 -22.87
CA LEU A 31 -24.71 -4.49 -23.43
C LEU A 31 -24.36 -3.01 -23.58
N GLY A 32 -25.29 -2.15 -24.02
CA GLY A 32 -25.05 -0.72 -24.16
C GLY A 32 -24.70 -0.02 -22.84
N LEU A 33 -25.35 -0.40 -21.73
CA LEU A 33 -25.08 0.17 -20.41
C LEU A 33 -23.74 -0.34 -19.87
N ARG A 34 -23.40 -1.61 -20.09
CA ARG A 34 -22.09 -2.17 -19.71
C ARG A 34 -20.93 -1.56 -20.51
N VAL A 35 -21.14 -1.31 -21.81
CA VAL A 35 -20.18 -0.57 -22.64
C VAL A 35 -20.03 0.87 -22.12
N SER A 36 -21.12 1.51 -21.70
CA SER A 36 -21.03 2.85 -21.08
C SER A 36 -20.21 2.83 -19.78
N ALA A 37 -20.29 1.75 -19.00
CA ALA A 37 -19.52 1.59 -17.76
C ALA A 37 -18.01 1.64 -18.00
N VAL A 38 -17.51 1.08 -19.12
CA VAL A 38 -16.09 1.18 -19.50
C VAL A 38 -15.63 2.64 -19.56
N PHE A 39 -16.39 3.51 -20.25
CA PHE A 39 -15.99 4.90 -20.44
C PHE A 39 -16.20 5.76 -19.19
N VAL A 40 -17.29 5.53 -18.45
CA VAL A 40 -17.61 6.33 -17.26
C VAL A 40 -16.70 5.98 -16.10
N ILE A 41 -16.41 4.68 -15.88
CA ILE A 41 -15.44 4.25 -14.87
C ILE A 41 -14.03 4.70 -15.27
N LEU A 42 -13.66 4.64 -16.56
CA LEU A 42 -12.39 5.20 -17.04
C LEU A 42 -12.26 6.69 -16.71
N ALA A 43 -13.30 7.48 -16.96
CA ALA A 43 -13.29 8.89 -16.63
C ALA A 43 -13.16 9.10 -15.11
N GLY A 44 -13.95 8.39 -14.30
CA GLY A 44 -13.91 8.49 -12.83
C GLY A 44 -12.56 8.09 -12.23
N SER A 45 -12.02 6.95 -12.65
CA SER A 45 -10.74 6.41 -12.17
C SER A 45 -9.56 7.32 -12.53
N LEU A 46 -9.52 7.81 -13.78
CA LEU A 46 -8.49 8.75 -14.24
C LEU A 46 -8.59 10.09 -13.54
N LEU A 47 -9.80 10.62 -13.33
CA LEU A 47 -9.99 11.85 -12.59
C LEU A 47 -9.54 11.69 -11.13
N GLY A 48 -9.88 10.58 -10.48
CA GLY A 48 -9.44 10.27 -9.12
C GLY A 48 -7.92 10.19 -9.01
N ALA A 49 -7.27 9.40 -9.87
CA ALA A 49 -5.84 9.12 -9.78
C ALA A 49 -4.94 10.24 -10.33
N LEU A 50 -5.30 10.86 -11.45
CA LEU A 50 -4.44 11.86 -12.09
C LEU A 50 -4.59 13.26 -11.48
N LEU A 51 -5.77 13.63 -10.96
CA LEU A 51 -5.98 14.98 -10.44
C LEU A 51 -4.97 15.32 -9.35
N PRO A 52 -4.75 14.51 -8.29
CA PRO A 52 -3.74 14.79 -7.27
C PRO A 52 -2.32 14.89 -7.83
N VAL A 53 -1.97 14.08 -8.82
CA VAL A 53 -0.65 14.05 -9.46
C VAL A 53 -0.42 15.29 -10.33
N LEU A 54 -1.44 15.75 -11.06
CA LEU A 54 -1.37 16.95 -11.91
C LEU A 54 -1.21 18.23 -11.07
N VAL A 55 -1.98 18.32 -9.99
CA VAL A 55 -2.01 19.49 -9.10
C VAL A 55 -0.85 19.50 -8.11
N ARG A 56 -0.06 18.42 -8.04
CA ARG A 56 1.19 18.34 -7.28
C ARG A 56 2.06 19.55 -7.58
N GLN A 57 2.38 20.29 -6.53
CA GLN A 57 3.35 21.37 -6.55
C GLN A 57 4.74 20.72 -6.49
N ASP A 58 5.41 20.66 -7.65
CA ASP A 58 6.78 20.17 -7.73
C ASP A 58 7.73 21.23 -7.12
N PRO A 59 8.43 20.94 -6.02
CA PRO A 59 9.36 21.87 -5.38
C PRO A 59 10.52 22.28 -6.30
N HIS A 60 10.86 21.47 -7.31
CA HIS A 60 11.94 21.75 -8.27
C HIS A 60 11.46 22.47 -9.53
N SER A 61 10.16 22.53 -9.79
CA SER A 61 9.58 23.30 -10.90
C SER A 61 9.36 24.76 -10.50
N ARG A 62 10.44 25.43 -10.08
CA ARG A 62 10.43 26.84 -9.65
C ARG A 62 10.24 27.82 -10.83
N HIS A 63 10.12 27.33 -12.06
CA HIS A 63 10.06 28.13 -13.29
C HIS A 63 8.76 27.97 -14.13
N ASN A 64 7.74 27.27 -13.64
CA ASN A 64 6.46 27.19 -14.38
C ASN A 64 5.33 27.94 -13.67
N SER A 65 5.29 29.25 -13.85
CA SER A 65 4.29 30.20 -13.31
C SER A 65 2.85 29.99 -13.80
N ARG A 66 2.53 28.83 -14.41
CA ARG A 66 1.24 28.53 -15.04
C ARG A 66 0.48 27.34 -14.44
N LYS A 67 0.98 26.69 -13.39
CA LYS A 67 0.15 25.68 -12.68
C LYS A 67 -0.90 26.40 -11.81
N PRO A 68 -2.19 26.02 -11.89
CA PRO A 68 -3.19 26.54 -10.97
C PRO A 68 -2.76 26.18 -9.54
N ARG A 69 -2.65 27.20 -8.68
CA ARG A 69 -2.36 27.01 -7.26
C ARG A 69 -3.56 26.39 -6.60
N VAL A 70 -3.65 25.06 -6.65
CA VAL A 70 -4.68 24.34 -5.88
C VAL A 70 -4.45 24.64 -4.39
N PRO A 71 -5.50 25.04 -3.66
CA PRO A 71 -5.37 25.34 -2.24
C PRO A 71 -4.84 24.12 -1.47
N SER A 72 -3.92 24.35 -0.52
CA SER A 72 -3.32 23.28 0.29
C SER A 72 -4.35 22.44 1.06
N TRP A 73 -5.53 22.99 1.35
CA TRP A 73 -6.61 22.26 2.01
C TRP A 73 -7.21 21.14 1.14
N VAL A 74 -7.22 21.29 -0.19
CA VAL A 74 -7.74 20.25 -1.09
C VAL A 74 -6.83 19.02 -1.05
N PHE A 75 -5.52 19.25 -1.07
CA PHE A 75 -4.53 18.18 -0.95
C PHE A 75 -4.59 17.51 0.42
N PHE A 76 -4.78 18.29 1.48
CA PHE A 76 -5.00 17.78 2.83
C PHE A 76 -6.23 16.87 2.91
N ILE A 77 -7.36 17.28 2.32
CA ILE A 77 -8.57 16.45 2.25
C ILE A 77 -8.30 15.17 1.48
N ALA A 78 -7.84 15.27 0.23
CA ALA A 78 -7.60 14.11 -0.63
C ALA A 78 -6.69 13.08 0.03
N LYS A 79 -5.61 13.54 0.67
CA LYS A 79 -4.64 12.70 1.37
C LYS A 79 -5.24 11.91 2.53
N PHE A 80 -5.90 12.58 3.48
CA PHE A 80 -6.42 11.90 4.68
C PHE A 80 -7.71 11.14 4.40
N PHE A 81 -8.62 11.70 3.59
CA PHE A 81 -9.80 10.99 3.10
C PHE A 81 -9.40 9.72 2.34
N GLY A 82 -8.47 9.84 1.39
CA GLY A 82 -7.97 8.73 0.60
C GLY A 82 -7.26 7.65 1.42
N SER A 83 -6.64 8.02 2.53
CA SER A 83 -6.08 7.03 3.47
C SER A 83 -7.17 6.19 4.12
N GLY A 84 -8.26 6.81 4.55
CA GLY A 84 -9.43 6.11 5.06
C GLY A 84 -10.07 5.20 4.02
N VAL A 85 -10.13 5.64 2.76
CA VAL A 85 -10.60 4.81 1.64
C VAL A 85 -9.75 3.55 1.51
N ILE A 86 -8.42 3.67 1.43
CA ILE A 86 -7.51 2.51 1.30
C ILE A 86 -7.64 1.55 2.49
N VAL A 87 -7.76 2.07 3.72
CA VAL A 87 -8.03 1.24 4.92
C VAL A 87 -9.31 0.43 4.73
N ALA A 88 -10.42 1.08 4.39
CA ALA A 88 -11.69 0.39 4.20
C ALA A 88 -11.69 -0.57 3.00
N THR A 89 -11.01 -0.24 1.89
CA THR A 89 -10.84 -1.16 0.76
C THR A 89 -10.20 -2.47 1.21
N SER A 90 -9.13 -2.40 2.01
CA SER A 90 -8.39 -3.57 2.46
C SER A 90 -9.25 -4.59 3.24
N PHE A 91 -10.15 -4.11 4.10
CA PHE A 91 -10.98 -4.98 4.94
C PHE A 91 -12.33 -5.32 4.30
N ILE A 92 -13.00 -4.35 3.68
CA ILE A 92 -14.39 -4.50 3.25
C ILE A 92 -14.48 -4.96 1.80
N HIS A 93 -13.58 -4.48 0.94
CA HIS A 93 -13.66 -4.76 -0.50
C HIS A 93 -12.66 -5.82 -0.96
N LEU A 94 -11.71 -6.20 -0.12
CA LEU A 94 -10.72 -7.23 -0.41
C LEU A 94 -10.86 -8.43 0.52
N LEU A 95 -10.70 -8.23 1.82
CA LEU A 95 -10.71 -9.33 2.78
C LEU A 95 -12.09 -10.03 2.85
N ALA A 96 -13.19 -9.28 2.88
CA ALA A 96 -14.52 -9.87 2.97
C ALA A 96 -14.91 -10.69 1.70
N PRO A 97 -14.78 -10.18 0.46
CA PRO A 97 -15.00 -10.99 -0.74
C PRO A 97 -14.06 -12.19 -0.85
N ALA A 98 -12.80 -12.06 -0.40
CA ALA A 98 -11.88 -13.19 -0.34
C ALA A 98 -12.40 -14.31 0.57
N HIS A 99 -12.96 -13.93 1.73
CA HIS A 99 -13.59 -14.85 2.68
C HIS A 99 -14.81 -15.54 2.05
N GLU A 100 -15.69 -14.78 1.41
CA GLU A 100 -16.86 -15.33 0.71
C GLU A 100 -16.45 -16.31 -0.40
N ALA A 101 -15.39 -16.00 -1.16
CA ALA A 101 -14.91 -16.84 -2.25
C ALA A 101 -14.30 -18.16 -1.76
N LEU A 102 -13.42 -18.14 -0.75
CA LEU A 102 -12.76 -19.36 -0.24
C LEU A 102 -13.61 -20.18 0.73
N SER A 103 -14.67 -19.60 1.30
CA SER A 103 -15.62 -20.33 2.15
C SER A 103 -16.86 -20.83 1.40
N ASN A 104 -16.90 -20.66 0.07
CA ASN A 104 -18.03 -21.09 -0.74
C ASN A 104 -18.29 -22.60 -0.56
N PRO A 105 -19.54 -23.03 -0.25
CA PRO A 105 -19.89 -24.43 -0.01
C PRO A 105 -19.58 -25.40 -1.15
N CYS A 106 -19.39 -24.90 -2.37
CA CYS A 106 -19.04 -25.72 -3.52
C CYS A 106 -17.57 -26.17 -3.52
N LEU A 107 -16.71 -25.47 -2.76
CA LEU A 107 -15.33 -25.85 -2.56
C LEU A 107 -15.24 -27.00 -1.54
N THR A 108 -14.42 -28.00 -1.86
CA THR A 108 -14.22 -29.17 -1.01
C THR A 108 -12.73 -29.46 -0.84
N GLY A 109 -12.38 -30.03 0.32
CA GLY A 109 -11.02 -30.46 0.65
C GLY A 109 -10.26 -29.45 1.51
N PRO A 110 -8.90 -29.47 1.47
CA PRO A 110 -8.07 -28.71 2.41
C PRO A 110 -8.27 -27.19 2.39
N ILE A 111 -8.83 -26.66 1.29
CA ILE A 111 -9.07 -25.23 1.11
C ILE A 111 -10.19 -24.68 2.01
N THR A 112 -11.07 -25.54 2.53
CA THR A 112 -12.15 -25.16 3.47
C THR A 112 -11.83 -25.52 4.92
N GLU A 113 -10.72 -26.24 5.18
CA GLU A 113 -10.37 -26.74 6.51
C GLU A 113 -9.61 -25.72 7.37
N TYR A 114 -9.01 -24.72 6.75
CA TYR A 114 -8.20 -23.70 7.41
C TYR A 114 -8.67 -22.30 6.98
N PRO A 115 -8.61 -21.28 7.85
CA PRO A 115 -8.85 -19.88 7.49
C PRO A 115 -7.74 -19.36 6.56
N TRP A 116 -7.75 -19.81 5.31
CA TRP A 116 -6.72 -19.51 4.32
C TRP A 116 -6.65 -18.03 3.97
N VAL A 117 -7.78 -17.33 4.03
CA VAL A 117 -7.85 -15.89 3.74
C VAL A 117 -7.02 -15.11 4.75
N GLU A 118 -7.29 -15.32 6.04
CA GLU A 118 -6.57 -14.71 7.15
C GLU A 118 -5.11 -15.18 7.19
N GLY A 119 -4.86 -16.46 6.88
CA GLY A 119 -3.52 -17.03 6.79
C GLY A 119 -2.66 -16.40 5.68
N ILE A 120 -3.20 -16.28 4.47
CA ILE A 120 -2.52 -15.64 3.33
C ILE A 120 -2.29 -14.17 3.64
N MET A 121 -3.28 -13.46 4.17
CA MET A 121 -3.14 -12.06 4.56
C MET A 121 -2.03 -11.88 5.61
N LEU A 122 -1.96 -12.74 6.63
CA LEU A 122 -0.90 -12.72 7.64
C LEU A 122 0.48 -12.98 7.01
N ILE A 123 0.61 -14.00 6.14
CA ILE A 123 1.86 -14.30 5.44
C ILE A 123 2.30 -13.08 4.63
N THR A 124 1.38 -12.46 3.88
CA THR A 124 1.67 -11.25 3.10
C THR A 124 2.16 -10.11 3.99
N VAL A 125 1.49 -9.82 5.10
CA VAL A 125 1.91 -8.77 6.05
C VAL A 125 3.32 -9.03 6.58
N ILE A 126 3.62 -10.26 6.99
CA ILE A 126 4.96 -10.63 7.50
C ILE A 126 6.03 -10.51 6.40
N LEU A 127 5.72 -10.94 5.18
CA LEU A 127 6.63 -10.82 4.05
C LEU A 127 6.88 -9.36 3.68
N LEU A 128 5.87 -8.49 3.70
CA LEU A 128 6.05 -7.07 3.42
C LEU A 128 6.90 -6.38 4.48
N PHE A 129 6.64 -6.66 5.75
CA PHE A 129 7.48 -6.17 6.83
C PHE A 129 8.93 -6.62 6.66
N PHE A 130 9.15 -7.91 6.35
CA PHE A 130 10.49 -8.43 6.09
C PHE A 130 11.15 -7.75 4.87
N LEU A 131 10.42 -7.57 3.77
CA LEU A 131 10.92 -6.90 2.57
C LEU A 131 11.31 -5.45 2.86
N GLU A 132 10.48 -4.70 3.57
CA GLU A 132 10.79 -3.32 3.96
C GLU A 132 12.04 -3.26 4.85
N LEU A 133 12.13 -4.14 5.85
CA LEU A 133 13.32 -4.28 6.69
C LEU A 133 14.58 -4.61 5.87
N MET A 134 14.48 -5.50 4.89
CA MET A 134 15.61 -5.86 4.03
C MET A 134 16.01 -4.72 3.11
N VAL A 135 15.06 -3.98 2.53
CA VAL A 135 15.34 -2.81 1.70
C VAL A 135 16.12 -1.77 2.50
N ILE A 136 15.67 -1.45 3.72
CA ILE A 136 16.38 -0.54 4.62
C ILE A 136 17.76 -1.11 4.95
N ARG A 137 17.86 -2.38 5.36
CA ARG A 137 19.12 -3.01 5.79
C ARG A 137 20.16 -3.09 4.67
N TYR A 138 19.78 -3.46 3.45
CA TYR A 138 20.73 -3.61 2.33
C TYR A 138 21.09 -2.27 1.68
N ALA A 139 20.20 -1.28 1.72
CA ALA A 139 20.55 0.08 1.32
C ALA A 139 21.72 0.63 2.16
N HIS A 140 21.80 0.28 3.46
CA HIS A 140 22.93 0.62 4.33
C HIS A 140 24.27 -0.03 3.90
N PHE A 141 24.27 -1.28 3.41
CA PHE A 141 25.52 -2.02 3.12
C PHE A 141 26.16 -1.69 1.76
N GLY A 142 25.40 -1.15 0.81
CA GLY A 142 25.87 -0.91 -0.56
C GLY A 142 26.92 0.20 -0.73
N HIS A 143 27.14 1.03 0.30
CA HIS A 143 28.04 2.20 0.23
C HIS A 143 29.31 2.07 1.08
N GLY A 144 29.53 0.93 1.77
CA GLY A 144 30.68 0.73 2.64
C GLY A 144 31.99 0.29 1.96
N HIS A 145 32.06 0.21 0.63
CA HIS A 145 33.18 -0.48 -0.06
C HIS A 145 33.72 0.18 -1.34
N HIS A 146 33.62 1.49 -1.49
CA HIS A 146 34.28 2.20 -2.60
C HIS A 146 35.09 3.41 -2.13
N ASP A 147 36.14 3.16 -1.35
CA ASP A 147 37.29 4.07 -1.26
C ASP A 147 38.58 3.28 -1.04
N GLU A 148 39.01 2.55 -2.07
CA GLU A 148 40.43 2.31 -2.30
C GLU A 148 40.76 2.80 -3.70
N SER A 149 41.38 3.98 -3.78
CA SER A 149 42.15 4.36 -4.96
C SER A 149 43.55 4.78 -4.50
N PRO A 150 44.61 4.08 -4.94
CA PRO A 150 45.98 4.35 -4.56
C PRO A 150 46.62 5.39 -5.50
N GLY A 151 47.31 6.39 -4.95
CA GLY A 151 48.37 7.10 -5.67
C GLY A 151 48.35 8.62 -5.59
N GLY A 152 49.43 9.19 -5.03
CA GLY A 152 49.77 10.61 -5.16
C GLY A 152 50.82 11.06 -4.14
N ARG A 153 52.09 11.12 -4.55
CA ARG A 153 53.28 11.40 -3.74
C ARG A 153 53.72 12.88 -3.91
N GLN A 154 54.44 13.41 -2.90
CA GLN A 154 55.32 14.61 -2.89
C GLN A 154 54.60 15.97 -2.64
N THR A 155 55.06 16.95 -1.85
CA THR A 155 56.37 17.29 -1.22
C THR A 155 56.24 18.51 -0.28
N GLU A 156 57.12 18.61 0.72
CA GLU A 156 57.70 19.84 1.35
C GLU A 156 56.78 20.85 2.10
N ALA A 157 57.20 21.64 3.09
CA ALA A 157 58.32 21.68 4.04
C ALA A 157 57.99 22.75 5.11
N GLY A 158 58.48 22.53 6.33
CA GLY A 158 58.74 23.45 7.47
C GLY A 158 58.07 24.83 7.58
N VAL A 159 57.53 25.13 8.77
CA VAL A 159 57.98 26.26 9.62
C VAL A 159 57.67 25.93 11.08
N VAL A 160 58.72 26.00 11.90
CA VAL A 160 58.72 25.97 13.36
C VAL A 160 58.34 27.35 13.88
N SER A 161 57.43 27.44 14.86
CA SER A 161 57.47 28.54 15.82
C SER A 161 57.10 28.07 17.23
N ARG A 162 57.86 28.63 18.16
CA ARG A 162 58.13 28.25 19.54
C ARG A 162 57.36 29.17 20.46
N ALA A 163 56.74 28.64 21.52
CA ALA A 163 56.39 29.41 22.71
C ALA A 163 56.64 28.57 23.98
N GLU A 164 57.36 29.20 24.91
CA GLU A 164 57.97 28.70 26.13
C GLU A 164 56.98 28.40 27.28
N LYS A 165 57.10 27.23 27.92
CA LYS A 165 57.53 27.00 29.33
C LYS A 165 56.86 27.81 30.45
N ASN A 166 56.16 27.11 31.35
CA ASN A 166 56.48 27.16 32.79
C ASN A 166 56.12 25.83 33.52
N PRO A 167 56.83 25.40 34.60
CA PRO A 167 56.80 24.03 35.11
C PRO A 167 56.16 23.83 36.52
N ARG A 168 55.69 22.59 36.75
CA ARG A 168 55.57 21.80 38.01
C ARG A 168 54.55 22.21 39.10
N ALA A 169 53.63 21.26 39.40
CA ALA A 169 53.42 20.71 40.76
C ALA A 169 52.66 19.37 40.70
N HIS A 170 53.23 18.34 41.33
CA HIS A 170 52.74 16.96 41.45
C HIS A 170 51.88 16.82 42.72
N ARG A 171 50.75 16.09 42.66
CA ARG A 171 50.27 15.23 43.75
C ARG A 171 49.52 14.01 43.17
N PRO A 172 49.86 12.77 43.57
CA PRO A 172 49.12 11.55 43.24
C PRO A 172 48.15 11.18 44.36
N GLY A 173 46.96 10.69 44.02
CA GLY A 173 45.98 10.11 44.94
C GLY A 173 45.11 9.10 44.17
N PRO A 174 44.98 7.84 44.64
CA PRO A 174 44.30 6.76 43.92
C PRO A 174 42.80 6.73 44.23
N ASP A 175 42.12 5.78 43.59
CA ASP A 175 40.71 5.38 43.73
C ASP A 175 39.80 5.96 42.66
N HIS A 176 39.55 5.15 41.62
CA HIS A 176 38.20 4.87 41.13
C HIS A 176 38.23 3.56 40.35
N LEU A 177 37.77 2.49 41.01
CA LEU A 177 37.10 1.38 40.33
C LEU A 177 35.75 1.93 39.87
N ASP A 178 35.57 2.12 38.57
CA ASP A 178 34.24 2.08 37.95
C ASP A 178 34.33 1.60 36.51
N HIS A 179 33.29 0.90 36.10
CA HIS A 179 33.20 0.01 34.96
C HIS A 179 33.23 0.73 33.61
N SER A 180 34.21 0.42 32.75
CA SER A 180 34.16 0.75 31.33
C SER A 180 33.43 -0.36 30.55
N ASN A 181 32.10 -0.26 30.52
CA ASN A 181 31.29 -0.78 29.41
C ASN A 181 31.00 0.36 28.42
N ASP A 182 30.90 -0.03 27.15
CA ASP A 182 30.30 0.71 26.04
C ASP A 182 31.05 1.95 25.53
N HIS A 183 31.67 1.77 24.36
CA HIS A 183 31.33 2.49 23.11
C HIS A 183 32.27 1.95 22.01
N PRO A 184 31.78 1.29 20.94
CA PRO A 184 32.57 1.18 19.73
C PRO A 184 32.74 2.59 19.18
N SER A 185 33.99 2.99 19.03
CA SER A 185 34.43 4.25 18.43
C SER A 185 33.80 4.42 17.05
N ASP A 186 32.90 5.40 16.97
CA ASP A 186 32.38 5.97 15.74
C ASP A 186 33.53 6.68 15.03
N ALA A 187 34.11 6.00 14.04
CA ALA A 187 35.15 6.55 13.19
C ALA A 187 34.49 7.46 12.14
N GLY A 188 34.36 8.74 12.51
CA GLY A 188 34.39 9.90 11.60
C GLY A 188 33.69 9.77 10.25
N SER A 189 32.38 9.51 10.24
CA SER A 189 31.55 9.89 9.08
C SER A 189 31.08 11.33 9.25
N ASP A 190 31.28 12.16 8.22
CA ASP A 190 30.79 13.53 8.21
C ASP A 190 29.26 13.55 8.44
N PRO A 191 28.71 14.42 9.31
CA PRO A 191 27.27 14.50 9.56
C PRO A 191 26.41 14.75 8.31
N PHE A 192 27.04 15.15 7.20
CA PHE A 192 26.42 15.41 5.92
C PHE A 192 26.14 14.12 5.11
N ASP A 193 27.01 13.10 5.20
CA ASP A 193 26.85 11.83 4.47
C ASP A 193 25.83 10.90 5.12
N GLY A 194 25.76 10.88 6.46
CA GLY A 194 24.74 10.11 7.19
C GLY A 194 23.31 10.59 6.92
N ALA A 195 23.11 11.90 6.77
CA ALA A 195 21.79 12.47 6.44
C ALA A 195 21.36 12.17 5.00
N HIS A 196 22.30 12.23 4.03
CA HIS A 196 22.01 11.88 2.65
C HIS A 196 21.68 10.39 2.47
N THR A 197 22.34 9.53 3.24
CA THR A 197 22.15 8.08 3.23
C THR A 197 20.79 7.69 3.82
N ALA A 198 20.42 8.23 4.98
CA ALA A 198 19.10 8.01 5.59
C ALA A 198 17.93 8.49 4.70
N LEU A 199 18.10 9.62 4.00
CA LEU A 199 17.08 10.12 3.07
C LEU A 199 16.91 9.22 1.83
N PHE A 200 18.00 8.59 1.34
CA PHE A 200 17.93 7.67 0.22
C PHE A 200 17.28 6.33 0.61
N GLU A 201 17.55 5.87 1.84
CA GLU A 201 16.95 4.67 2.43
C GLU A 201 15.44 4.83 2.57
N ASP A 202 14.98 5.90 3.24
CA ASP A 202 13.56 6.23 3.39
C ASP A 202 12.87 6.34 2.02
N TYR A 203 13.54 6.92 1.04
CA TYR A 203 13.03 7.04 -0.32
C TYR A 203 12.88 5.68 -1.03
N SER A 204 13.84 4.77 -0.86
CA SER A 204 13.83 3.44 -1.51
C SER A 204 12.75 2.51 -0.93
N ALA A 205 12.57 2.55 0.40
CA ALA A 205 11.50 1.84 1.08
C ALA A 205 10.14 2.38 0.65
N GLN A 206 9.96 3.70 0.65
CA GLN A 206 8.72 4.35 0.22
C GLN A 206 8.36 4.03 -1.24
N LEU A 207 9.34 4.00 -2.15
CA LEU A 207 9.09 3.58 -3.53
C LEU A 207 8.63 2.13 -3.63
N THR A 208 9.32 1.23 -2.93
CA THR A 208 9.01 -0.21 -2.93
C THR A 208 7.59 -0.43 -2.44
N SER A 209 7.24 0.19 -1.31
CA SER A 209 5.90 0.17 -0.72
C SER A 209 4.82 0.64 -1.70
N VAL A 210 5.06 1.74 -2.44
CA VAL A 210 4.11 2.26 -3.43
C VAL A 210 3.94 1.36 -4.64
N PHE A 211 5.01 0.74 -5.15
CA PHE A 211 4.89 -0.22 -6.25
C PHE A 211 4.15 -1.48 -5.83
N ILE A 212 4.36 -1.95 -4.60
CA ILE A 212 3.65 -3.10 -4.05
C ILE A 212 2.17 -2.75 -3.84
N LEU A 213 1.87 -1.57 -3.27
CA LEU A 213 0.50 -1.07 -3.13
C LEU A 213 -0.20 -1.02 -4.49
N GLU A 214 0.44 -0.44 -5.50
CA GLU A 214 -0.09 -0.36 -6.87
C GLU A 214 -0.40 -1.76 -7.42
N PHE A 215 0.50 -2.71 -7.23
CA PHE A 215 0.27 -4.10 -7.63
C PHE A 215 -0.99 -4.67 -6.97
N GLY A 216 -1.15 -4.53 -5.66
CA GLY A 216 -2.33 -5.03 -4.94
C GLY A 216 -3.64 -4.38 -5.43
N ILE A 217 -3.64 -3.07 -5.62
CA ILE A 217 -4.82 -2.34 -6.12
C ILE A 217 -5.16 -2.71 -7.57
N ILE A 218 -4.16 -2.90 -8.45
CA ILE A 218 -4.40 -3.29 -9.84
C ILE A 218 -5.03 -4.68 -9.93
N PHE A 219 -4.53 -5.66 -9.18
CA PHE A 219 -5.11 -7.00 -9.18
C PHE A 219 -6.57 -7.00 -8.71
N HIS A 220 -6.85 -6.30 -7.61
CA HIS A 220 -8.20 -6.08 -7.12
C HIS A 220 -9.13 -5.47 -8.19
N SER A 221 -8.65 -4.41 -8.85
CA SER A 221 -9.37 -3.69 -9.90
C SER A 221 -9.70 -4.57 -11.11
N ILE A 222 -8.84 -5.56 -11.42
CA ILE A 222 -9.10 -6.51 -12.52
C ILE A 222 -10.29 -7.42 -12.16
N PHE A 223 -10.32 -8.00 -10.97
CA PHE A 223 -11.41 -8.89 -10.58
C PHE A 223 -12.74 -8.14 -10.47
N ILE A 224 -12.74 -6.94 -9.88
CA ILE A 224 -13.92 -6.04 -9.88
C ILE A 224 -14.43 -5.79 -11.30
N GLY A 225 -13.55 -5.50 -12.25
CA GLY A 225 -13.96 -5.22 -13.62
C GLY A 225 -14.55 -6.44 -14.33
N LEU A 226 -13.98 -7.63 -14.09
CA LEU A 226 -14.48 -8.89 -14.64
C LEU A 226 -15.85 -9.26 -14.06
N THR A 227 -16.05 -9.12 -12.74
CA THR A 227 -17.32 -9.44 -12.09
C THR A 227 -18.41 -8.46 -12.52
N LEU A 228 -18.13 -7.15 -12.57
CA LEU A 228 -19.09 -6.15 -13.07
C LEU A 228 -19.53 -6.43 -14.51
N ALA A 229 -18.65 -6.98 -15.35
CA ALA A 229 -18.98 -7.29 -16.74
C ALA A 229 -20.07 -8.36 -16.88
N VAL A 230 -20.14 -9.32 -15.95
CA VAL A 230 -21.06 -10.46 -15.98
C VAL A 230 -22.09 -10.47 -14.85
N ALA A 231 -22.13 -9.42 -14.03
CA ALA A 231 -23.14 -9.17 -13.00
C ALA A 231 -24.58 -9.31 -13.53
N GLY A 232 -25.53 -9.69 -12.68
CA GLY A 232 -26.94 -9.87 -13.02
C GLY A 232 -27.78 -8.62 -12.79
N GLU A 233 -28.91 -8.79 -12.09
CA GLU A 233 -29.89 -7.71 -11.83
C GLU A 233 -29.31 -6.57 -10.99
N GLU A 234 -28.30 -6.88 -10.18
CA GLU A 234 -27.55 -5.95 -9.34
C GLU A 234 -26.60 -5.04 -10.13
N PHE A 235 -26.38 -5.32 -11.43
CA PHE A 235 -25.45 -4.58 -12.29
C PHE A 235 -25.64 -3.05 -12.20
N LYS A 236 -26.88 -2.55 -12.19
CA LYS A 236 -27.13 -1.10 -12.13
C LYS A 236 -26.65 -0.49 -10.83
N THR A 237 -26.84 -1.20 -9.72
CA THR A 237 -26.38 -0.78 -8.40
C THR A 237 -24.86 -0.87 -8.33
N LEU A 238 -24.28 -2.03 -8.70
CA LEU A 238 -22.83 -2.24 -8.73
C LEU A 238 -22.13 -1.22 -9.61
N TYR A 239 -22.69 -0.88 -10.76
CA TYR A 239 -22.10 0.11 -11.66
C TYR A 239 -21.98 1.49 -10.99
N VAL A 240 -23.06 1.98 -10.36
CA VAL A 240 -23.03 3.28 -9.67
C VAL A 240 -22.08 3.24 -8.48
N VAL A 241 -22.11 2.16 -7.70
CA VAL A 241 -21.23 1.98 -6.53
C VAL A 241 -19.77 1.94 -6.97
N LEU A 242 -19.43 1.18 -8.01
CA LEU A 242 -18.06 1.03 -8.50
C LEU A 242 -17.52 2.30 -9.17
N LEU A 243 -18.37 3.13 -9.78
CA LEU A 243 -17.95 4.45 -10.25
C LEU A 243 -17.39 5.28 -9.08
N PHE A 244 -18.10 5.33 -7.95
CA PHE A 244 -17.65 6.07 -6.78
C PHE A 244 -16.47 5.38 -6.10
N HIS A 245 -16.51 4.06 -5.94
CA HIS A 245 -15.42 3.24 -5.39
C HIS A 245 -14.11 3.55 -6.12
N GLN A 246 -14.08 3.39 -7.45
CA GLN A 246 -12.87 3.56 -8.25
C GLN A 246 -12.37 5.00 -8.24
N THR A 247 -13.29 5.98 -8.19
CA THR A 247 -12.92 7.39 -8.11
C THR A 247 -12.26 7.71 -6.76
N PHE A 248 -12.79 7.18 -5.65
CA PHE A 248 -12.25 7.44 -4.31
C PHE A 248 -10.97 6.67 -4.04
N GLU A 249 -10.87 5.43 -4.50
CA GLU A 249 -9.64 4.66 -4.42
C GLU A 249 -8.53 5.32 -5.27
N GLY A 250 -8.88 5.77 -6.48
CA GLY A 250 -8.00 6.57 -7.33
C GLY A 250 -7.54 7.86 -6.65
N LEU A 251 -8.43 8.57 -5.96
CA LEU A 251 -8.07 9.76 -5.18
C LEU A 251 -7.05 9.43 -4.07
N GLY A 252 -7.25 8.30 -3.37
CA GLY A 252 -6.31 7.80 -2.37
C GLY A 252 -4.94 7.51 -2.96
N LEU A 253 -4.87 6.66 -3.98
CA LEU A 253 -3.64 6.33 -4.68
C LEU A 253 -2.95 7.55 -5.29
N GLY A 254 -3.69 8.39 -6.01
CA GLY A 254 -3.18 9.60 -6.62
C GLY A 254 -2.57 10.56 -5.59
N SER A 255 -3.22 10.73 -4.44
CA SER A 255 -2.69 11.56 -3.35
C SER A 255 -1.36 11.02 -2.82
N ARG A 256 -1.21 9.69 -2.74
CA ARG A 256 0.04 9.02 -2.36
C ARG A 256 1.14 9.28 -3.38
N LEU A 257 0.86 9.04 -4.65
CA LEU A 257 1.78 9.31 -5.76
C LEU A 257 2.23 10.77 -5.80
N ALA A 258 1.35 11.71 -5.45
CA ALA A 258 1.65 13.13 -5.41
C ALA A 258 2.59 13.53 -4.25
N THR A 259 2.54 12.83 -3.11
CA THR A 259 3.40 13.12 -1.94
C THR A 259 4.85 12.69 -2.10
N ILE A 260 5.14 11.71 -2.96
CA ILE A 260 6.49 11.12 -3.11
C ILE A 260 7.44 12.12 -3.80
N PRO A 261 8.66 12.36 -3.29
CA PRO A 261 9.64 13.25 -3.92
C PRO A 261 10.34 12.58 -5.12
N TRP A 262 9.64 12.46 -6.25
CA TRP A 262 10.19 11.87 -7.47
C TRP A 262 11.43 12.62 -8.01
N PRO A 263 12.56 11.93 -8.29
CA PRO A 263 13.75 12.53 -8.89
C PRO A 263 13.47 12.93 -10.34
N HIS A 264 14.26 13.87 -10.85
CA HIS A 264 14.03 14.45 -12.18
C HIS A 264 14.00 13.40 -13.31
N SER A 265 14.79 12.32 -13.20
CA SER A 265 14.80 11.21 -14.15
C SER A 265 13.51 10.39 -14.17
N LYS A 266 12.72 10.39 -13.08
CA LYS A 266 11.51 9.58 -12.89
C LYS A 266 10.23 10.42 -12.73
N ARG A 267 10.26 11.69 -13.15
CA ARG A 267 9.11 12.62 -13.02
C ARG A 267 7.82 12.16 -13.70
N PHE A 268 7.92 11.25 -14.67
CA PHE A 268 6.77 10.68 -15.40
C PHE A 268 6.18 9.43 -14.73
N THR A 269 6.93 8.79 -13.83
CA THR A 269 6.49 7.57 -13.13
C THR A 269 5.13 7.72 -12.42
N PRO A 270 4.84 8.80 -11.66
CA PRO A 270 3.52 8.90 -10.99
C PRO A 270 2.36 9.02 -11.98
N TYR A 271 2.58 9.60 -13.16
CA TYR A 271 1.55 9.65 -14.21
C TYR A 271 1.31 8.27 -14.83
N LEU A 272 2.39 7.50 -15.04
CA LEU A 272 2.30 6.15 -15.57
C LEU A 272 1.60 5.20 -14.60
N LEU A 273 1.88 5.30 -13.29
CA LEU A 273 1.19 4.53 -12.26
C LEU A 273 -0.30 4.91 -12.18
N ALA A 274 -0.61 6.20 -12.09
CA ALA A 274 -2.01 6.66 -12.11
C ALA A 274 -2.79 6.23 -13.37
N LEU A 275 -2.13 6.18 -14.53
CA LEU A 275 -2.71 5.65 -15.77
C LEU A 275 -2.91 4.13 -15.71
N ALA A 276 -1.95 3.39 -15.16
CA ALA A 276 -2.05 1.94 -15.00
C ALA A 276 -3.25 1.55 -14.13
N PHE A 277 -3.41 2.21 -12.97
CA PHE A 277 -4.62 2.10 -12.16
C PHE A 277 -5.89 2.52 -12.92
N GLY A 278 -5.88 3.69 -13.57
CA GLY A 278 -7.09 4.20 -14.22
C GLY A 278 -7.60 3.32 -15.36
N LEU A 279 -6.70 2.62 -16.05
CA LEU A 279 -7.00 1.75 -17.18
C LEU A 279 -7.34 0.31 -16.79
N SER A 280 -6.93 -0.15 -15.61
CA SER A 280 -7.07 -1.56 -15.20
C SER A 280 -8.54 -2.03 -15.21
N THR A 281 -9.43 -1.34 -14.47
CA THR A 281 -10.85 -1.71 -14.38
C THR A 281 -11.58 -1.61 -15.72
N PRO A 282 -11.46 -0.52 -16.52
CA PRO A 282 -12.09 -0.44 -17.84
C PRO A 282 -11.63 -1.54 -18.81
N ILE A 283 -10.33 -1.87 -18.81
CA ILE A 283 -9.79 -2.97 -19.61
C ILE A 283 -10.37 -4.30 -19.13
N ALA A 284 -10.43 -4.53 -17.81
CA ALA A 284 -11.01 -5.74 -17.24
C ALA A 284 -12.50 -5.87 -17.56
N ILE A 285 -13.29 -4.79 -17.51
CA ILE A 285 -14.70 -4.80 -17.95
C ILE A 285 -14.80 -5.18 -19.42
N ALA A 286 -13.97 -4.57 -20.29
CA ALA A 286 -13.97 -4.87 -21.72
C ALA A 286 -13.60 -6.34 -22.00
N ILE A 287 -12.60 -6.87 -21.31
CA ILE A 287 -12.21 -8.28 -21.38
C ILE A 287 -13.35 -9.16 -20.89
N GLY A 288 -13.92 -8.87 -19.71
CA GLY A 288 -15.03 -9.61 -19.12
C GLY A 288 -16.25 -9.67 -20.06
N LEU A 289 -16.56 -8.57 -20.73
CA LEU A 289 -17.61 -8.54 -21.76
C LEU A 289 -17.26 -9.40 -22.98
N GLY A 290 -15.98 -9.47 -23.37
CA GLY A 290 -15.51 -10.30 -24.47
C GLY A 290 -15.54 -11.80 -24.15
N VAL A 291 -15.13 -12.17 -22.93
CA VAL A 291 -15.08 -13.57 -22.47
C VAL A 291 -16.35 -14.02 -21.73
N ARG A 292 -17.40 -13.18 -21.69
CA ARG A 292 -18.62 -13.41 -20.90
C ARG A 292 -19.31 -14.75 -21.12
N ASN A 293 -19.16 -15.39 -22.28
CA ASN A 293 -19.79 -16.70 -22.52
C ASN A 293 -19.03 -17.87 -21.88
N SER A 294 -17.86 -17.62 -21.31
CA SER A 294 -16.94 -18.66 -20.79
C SER A 294 -16.35 -18.31 -19.43
N TYR A 295 -16.76 -17.19 -18.84
CA TYR A 295 -16.29 -16.74 -17.53
C TYR A 295 -17.40 -16.94 -16.48
N PRO A 296 -17.30 -17.98 -15.64
CA PRO A 296 -18.19 -18.17 -14.50
C PRO A 296 -17.59 -17.56 -13.22
N PRO A 297 -18.18 -16.48 -12.65
CA PRO A 297 -17.74 -15.88 -11.39
C PRO A 297 -17.70 -16.86 -10.22
N GLU A 298 -18.73 -17.72 -10.13
CA GLU A 298 -18.91 -18.73 -9.08
C GLU A 298 -18.28 -20.09 -9.43
N GLY A 299 -17.46 -20.13 -10.49
CA GLY A 299 -16.73 -21.34 -10.86
C GLY A 299 -15.61 -21.64 -9.88
N ARG A 300 -15.36 -22.93 -9.63
CA ARG A 300 -14.32 -23.41 -8.69
C ARG A 300 -12.97 -22.70 -8.87
N THR A 301 -12.49 -22.61 -10.11
CA THR A 301 -11.21 -21.97 -10.41
C THR A 301 -11.25 -20.47 -10.16
N THR A 302 -12.35 -19.81 -10.52
CA THR A 302 -12.53 -18.37 -10.30
C THR A 302 -12.56 -18.04 -8.81
N LEU A 303 -13.33 -18.78 -8.01
CA LEU A 303 -13.41 -18.61 -6.56
C LEU A 303 -12.04 -18.76 -5.89
N ILE A 304 -11.28 -19.80 -6.24
CA ILE A 304 -9.95 -20.03 -5.68
C ILE A 304 -8.98 -18.91 -6.07
N VAL A 305 -8.97 -18.52 -7.35
CA VAL A 305 -8.09 -17.47 -7.85
C VAL A 305 -8.44 -16.12 -7.21
N ASN A 306 -9.71 -15.71 -7.27
CA ASN A 306 -10.19 -14.46 -6.65
C ASN A 306 -9.85 -14.46 -5.16
N GLY A 307 -10.23 -15.50 -4.44
CA GLY A 307 -10.00 -15.61 -3.00
C GLY A 307 -8.52 -15.50 -2.61
N VAL A 308 -7.60 -16.15 -3.35
CA VAL A 308 -6.16 -16.06 -3.08
C VAL A 308 -5.61 -14.67 -3.41
N PHE A 309 -5.91 -14.13 -4.60
CA PHE A 309 -5.38 -12.83 -5.02
C PHE A 309 -5.95 -11.67 -4.22
N ASP A 310 -7.23 -11.72 -3.83
CA ASP A 310 -7.86 -10.73 -2.95
C ASP A 310 -7.31 -10.83 -1.53
N SER A 311 -6.99 -12.04 -1.02
CA SER A 311 -6.31 -12.20 0.28
C SER A 311 -4.90 -11.59 0.28
N ILE A 312 -4.13 -11.80 -0.79
CA ILE A 312 -2.80 -11.19 -0.96
C ILE A 312 -2.94 -9.66 -1.04
N SER A 313 -3.86 -9.17 -1.85
CA SER A 313 -4.10 -7.74 -2.03
C SER A 313 -4.58 -7.10 -0.73
N ALA A 314 -5.45 -7.78 0.04
CA ALA A 314 -5.87 -7.37 1.38
C ALA A 314 -4.65 -7.21 2.29
N GLY A 315 -3.75 -8.20 2.35
CA GLY A 315 -2.53 -8.12 3.15
C GLY A 315 -1.62 -6.95 2.75
N ILE A 316 -1.47 -6.70 1.45
CA ILE A 316 -0.73 -5.54 0.93
C ILE A 316 -1.35 -4.22 1.41
N LEU A 317 -2.65 -4.04 1.22
CA LEU A 317 -3.31 -2.79 1.58
C LEU A 317 -3.45 -2.64 3.10
N VAL A 318 -3.61 -3.72 3.87
CA VAL A 318 -3.60 -3.67 5.35
C VAL A 318 -2.24 -3.19 5.84
N TYR A 319 -1.14 -3.79 5.36
CA TYR A 319 0.21 -3.38 5.73
C TYR A 319 0.45 -1.91 5.39
N THR A 320 0.19 -1.53 4.14
CA THR A 320 0.39 -0.16 3.67
C THR A 320 -0.50 0.82 4.43
N SER A 321 -1.78 0.52 4.61
CA SER A 321 -2.71 1.44 5.26
C SER A 321 -2.39 1.66 6.75
N LEU A 322 -2.03 0.61 7.49
CA LEU A 322 -1.73 0.72 8.92
C LEU A 322 -0.33 1.28 9.19
N VAL A 323 0.69 0.76 8.50
CA VAL A 323 2.09 1.13 8.76
C VAL A 323 2.43 2.44 8.03
N GLU A 324 2.19 2.50 6.73
CA GLU A 324 2.67 3.59 5.88
C GLU A 324 1.74 4.80 5.90
N LEU A 325 0.42 4.59 5.99
CA LEU A 325 -0.54 5.69 5.95
C LEU A 325 -0.94 6.15 7.34
N MET A 326 -1.26 5.25 8.27
CA MET A 326 -1.68 5.63 9.62
C MET A 326 -0.48 5.92 10.53
N ALA A 327 0.40 4.94 10.73
CA ALA A 327 1.51 5.10 11.68
C ALA A 327 2.52 6.17 11.22
N HIS A 328 3.01 6.08 9.99
CA HIS A 328 4.01 7.02 9.49
C HIS A 328 3.47 8.46 9.40
N GLU A 329 2.21 8.66 8.99
CA GLU A 329 1.68 10.02 8.84
C GLU A 329 1.16 10.64 10.13
N PHE A 330 0.47 9.90 10.99
CA PHE A 330 -0.09 10.48 12.22
C PHE A 330 0.89 10.44 13.39
N MET A 331 1.63 9.35 13.56
CA MET A 331 2.48 9.14 14.74
C MET A 331 3.93 9.57 14.49
N PHE A 332 4.50 9.22 13.34
CA PHE A 332 5.92 9.45 13.07
C PHE A 332 6.22 10.75 12.32
N SER A 333 5.23 11.36 11.65
CA SER A 333 5.48 12.62 10.96
C SER A 333 5.78 13.77 11.94
N THR A 334 6.86 14.51 11.70
CA THR A 334 7.22 15.70 12.49
C THR A 334 6.21 16.83 12.31
N SER A 335 5.54 16.89 11.15
CA SER A 335 4.50 17.85 10.84
C SER A 335 3.26 17.67 11.73
N MET A 336 2.76 16.44 11.91
CA MET A 336 1.59 16.18 12.75
C MET A 336 1.91 16.34 14.24
N ARG A 337 3.11 15.93 14.68
CA ARG A 337 3.55 16.12 16.08
C ARG A 337 3.62 17.58 16.52
N ARG A 338 3.85 18.51 15.58
CA ARG A 338 3.92 19.96 15.84
C ARG A 338 2.64 20.70 15.45
N ALA A 339 1.67 20.03 14.83
CA ALA A 339 0.44 20.65 14.36
C ALA A 339 -0.51 20.97 15.52
N PRO A 340 -1.35 22.02 15.41
CA PRO A 340 -2.38 22.29 16.40
C PRO A 340 -3.39 21.13 16.42
N ILE A 341 -3.94 20.83 17.59
CA ILE A 341 -4.87 19.70 17.79
C ILE A 341 -6.07 19.74 16.83
N ARG A 342 -6.53 20.94 16.42
CA ARG A 342 -7.60 21.11 15.44
C ARG A 342 -7.26 20.48 14.09
N THR A 343 -6.02 20.61 13.63
CA THR A 343 -5.56 20.01 12.37
C THR A 343 -5.48 18.49 12.49
N VAL A 344 -5.00 17.99 13.63
CA VAL A 344 -4.93 16.55 13.90
C VAL A 344 -6.33 15.92 13.92
N LEU A 345 -7.28 16.54 14.63
CA LEU A 345 -8.66 16.08 14.67
C LEU A 345 -9.35 16.20 13.29
N ALA A 346 -9.05 17.24 12.51
CA ALA A 346 -9.57 17.35 11.14
C ALA A 346 -9.02 16.24 10.23
N ALA A 347 -7.71 15.94 10.30
CA ALA A 347 -7.11 14.82 9.56
C ALA A 347 -7.72 13.47 9.95
N PHE A 348 -7.88 13.23 11.26
CA PHE A 348 -8.52 12.01 11.75
C PHE A 348 -9.99 11.91 11.33
N GLY A 349 -10.74 13.01 11.42
CA GLY A 349 -12.13 13.06 10.95
C GLY A 349 -12.27 12.78 9.46
N LEU A 350 -11.34 13.27 8.63
CA LEU A 350 -11.30 12.96 7.19
C LEU A 350 -10.98 11.49 6.92
N LEU A 351 -10.04 10.91 7.67
CA LEU A 351 -9.73 9.48 7.60
C LEU A 351 -10.95 8.63 7.95
N CYS A 352 -11.65 8.94 9.05
CA CYS A 352 -12.89 8.26 9.40
C CYS A 352 -13.98 8.45 8.33
N LEU A 353 -14.10 9.64 7.75
CA LEU A 353 -15.07 9.91 6.69
C LEU A 353 -14.78 9.08 5.43
N GLY A 354 -13.52 8.99 5.00
CA GLY A 354 -13.12 8.15 3.87
C GLY A 354 -13.44 6.68 4.10
N ALA A 355 -13.08 6.16 5.28
CA ALA A 355 -13.37 4.78 5.64
C ALA A 355 -14.88 4.49 5.73
N ALA A 356 -15.65 5.39 6.36
CA ALA A 356 -17.10 5.24 6.51
C ALA A 356 -17.83 5.30 5.16
N LEU A 357 -17.42 6.20 4.27
CA LEU A 357 -18.00 6.30 2.94
C LEU A 357 -17.71 5.03 2.14
N MET A 358 -16.46 4.55 2.18
CA MET A 358 -16.07 3.35 1.45
C MET A 358 -16.74 2.09 2.01
N ALA A 359 -16.94 2.02 3.33
CA ALA A 359 -17.75 0.98 3.97
C ALA A 359 -19.23 1.03 3.55
N LEU A 360 -19.80 2.23 3.43
CA LEU A 360 -21.18 2.41 2.96
C LEU A 360 -21.33 1.91 1.52
N LEU A 361 -20.36 2.18 0.66
CA LEU A 361 -20.33 1.63 -0.70
C LEU A 361 -20.27 0.10 -0.67
N GLY A 362 -19.48 -0.50 0.22
CA GLY A 362 -19.41 -1.97 0.36
C GLY A 362 -20.69 -2.62 0.90
N LYS A 363 -21.55 -1.88 1.60
CA LYS A 363 -22.86 -2.37 2.00
C LYS A 363 -23.87 -2.38 0.83
N TRP A 364 -23.66 -1.53 -0.17
CA TRP A 364 -24.56 -1.34 -1.31
C TRP A 364 -24.07 -2.03 -2.58
N ALA A 365 -22.77 -2.32 -2.66
CA ALA A 365 -22.25 -3.37 -3.53
C ALA A 365 -22.83 -4.71 -3.08
#